data_AF-A0A835AYL5-F1
#
_entry.id   AF-A0A835AYL5-F1
#
_cell.length_a   1.000
_cell.length_b   1.000
_cell.length_c   1.000
_cell.angle_alpha   90.00
_cell.angle_beta   90.00
_cell.angle_gamma   90.00
#
_symmetry.space_group_name_H-M   'P 1'
#
loop_
_entity.id
_entity.type
_entity.pdbx_description
1 polymer ?
#
loop_
_entity_poly.entity_id
_entity_poly.type
_entity_poly.pdbx_seq_one_letter_code
_entity_poly.pdbx_strand_id
1 'polypeptide(L)'
;MFVTTVYTSKLQDCRNSWHCQWWLPKTFLLGASIIISTFTPTHWIQLYGEVAPYGAGIFLFIQLLSVIRYITRFNYGWCHIDTGNRYLLVITLSILLYSGSTVGITLMAIWYTASRLNATFIGTTVLLAYLMPLISLKHEANGFLVGPGLVGAYIVFLCYSAIKRFPYTYNDISAKLIIPLMFQNWQNFVAELLGTVAAGFSTGSEYKYIQLRSIVVSEDDVPYGYGFFHFIFATGSMYFGMLFVGWDTHRPLENWNVDVGWTSTWVHFVNEAMAAISFGK
;
A
#
# COMPACT_ATOMS: atom_id res chain seq x y z
N MET A 1 -22.11 4.52 -1.36
CA MET A 1 -21.75 3.89 -2.65
C MET A 1 -21.59 2.37 -2.54
N PHE A 2 -20.69 1.85 -1.69
CA PHE A 2 -20.49 0.40 -1.49
C PHE A 2 -21.80 -0.40 -1.44
N VAL A 3 -22.63 -0.16 -0.42
CA VAL A 3 -23.90 -0.89 -0.16
C VAL A 3 -24.84 -0.88 -1.38
N THR A 4 -24.94 0.24 -2.09
CA THR A 4 -25.85 0.40 -3.23
C THR A 4 -25.38 -0.27 -4.52
N THR A 5 -24.09 -0.64 -4.60
CA THR A 5 -23.47 -1.21 -5.80
C THR A 5 -22.92 -2.63 -5.59
N VAL A 6 -23.10 -3.21 -4.41
CA VAL A 6 -22.76 -4.62 -4.19
C VAL A 6 -23.63 -5.50 -5.09
N TYR A 7 -23.05 -6.58 -5.62
CA TYR A 7 -23.68 -7.55 -6.51
C TYR A 7 -24.10 -7.04 -7.89
N THR A 8 -23.80 -5.78 -8.24
CA THR A 8 -23.97 -5.31 -9.62
C THR A 8 -23.00 -6.05 -10.53
N SER A 9 -23.55 -6.84 -11.44
CA SER A 9 -22.80 -7.68 -12.37
C SER A 9 -23.05 -7.32 -13.84
N LYS A 10 -24.19 -6.72 -14.16
CA LYS A 10 -24.62 -6.43 -15.53
C LYS A 10 -24.68 -4.94 -15.84
N LEU A 11 -24.35 -4.58 -17.08
CA LEU A 11 -24.40 -3.20 -17.58
C LEU A 11 -25.83 -2.64 -17.64
N GLN A 12 -26.83 -3.49 -17.83
CA GLN A 12 -28.25 -3.09 -17.91
C GLN A 12 -28.91 -2.84 -16.55
N ASP A 13 -28.25 -3.19 -15.44
CA ASP A 13 -28.77 -2.95 -14.09
C ASP A 13 -28.89 -1.44 -13.83
N CYS A 14 -30.01 -0.99 -13.24
CA CYS A 14 -30.18 0.41 -12.81
C CYS A 14 -29.04 0.89 -11.90
N ARG A 15 -28.44 -0.03 -11.12
CA ARG A 15 -27.27 0.25 -10.27
C ARG A 15 -26.02 0.66 -11.07
N ASN A 16 -25.90 0.25 -12.34
CA ASN A 16 -24.85 0.74 -13.23
C ASN A 16 -25.04 2.23 -13.58
N SER A 17 -26.27 2.65 -13.90
CA SER A 17 -26.56 4.08 -14.11
C SER A 17 -26.28 4.90 -12.84
N TRP A 18 -26.66 4.37 -11.67
CA TRP A 18 -26.28 4.97 -10.39
C TRP A 18 -24.76 5.10 -10.25
N HIS A 19 -23.97 4.05 -10.51
CA HIS A 19 -22.51 4.07 -10.39
C HIS A 19 -21.80 4.97 -11.41
N CYS A 20 -22.25 5.02 -12.66
CA CYS A 20 -21.52 5.67 -13.76
C CYS A 20 -22.02 7.08 -14.11
N GLN A 21 -23.32 7.38 -13.95
CA GLN A 21 -23.93 8.57 -14.55
C GLN A 21 -24.41 9.62 -13.53
N TRP A 22 -24.98 9.19 -12.40
CA TRP A 22 -25.65 10.09 -11.45
C TRP A 22 -24.66 10.88 -10.58
N TRP A 23 -23.90 11.79 -11.18
CA TRP A 23 -22.86 12.58 -10.50
C TRP A 23 -23.43 13.63 -9.55
N LEU A 24 -24.46 14.37 -9.96
CA LEU A 24 -25.01 15.47 -9.16
C LEU A 24 -25.50 14.99 -7.78
N PRO A 25 -26.33 13.93 -7.66
CA PRO A 25 -26.71 13.40 -6.35
C PRO A 25 -25.53 12.89 -5.52
N LYS A 26 -24.50 12.30 -6.14
CA LYS A 26 -23.29 11.87 -5.42
C LYS A 26 -22.51 13.04 -4.84
N THR A 27 -22.39 14.14 -5.58
CA THR A 27 -21.75 15.36 -5.09
C THR A 27 -22.51 15.93 -3.89
N PHE A 28 -23.85 15.95 -3.96
CA PHE A 28 -24.67 16.33 -2.80
C PHE A 28 -24.49 15.38 -1.61
N LEU A 29 -24.49 14.05 -1.84
CA LEU A 29 -24.24 13.06 -0.80
C LEU A 29 -22.87 13.24 -0.16
N LEU A 30 -21.83 13.52 -0.95
CA LEU A 30 -20.49 13.79 -0.46
C LEU A 30 -20.46 15.04 0.42
N GLY A 31 -21.01 16.16 -0.09
CA GLY A 31 -21.11 17.41 0.67
C GLY A 31 -21.88 17.24 1.97
N ALA A 32 -23.03 16.55 1.93
CA ALA A 32 -23.81 16.22 3.11
C ALA A 32 -23.03 15.35 4.09
N SER A 33 -22.26 14.37 3.62
CA SER A 33 -21.43 13.51 4.48
C SER A 33 -20.34 14.30 5.21
N ILE A 34 -19.72 15.28 4.54
CA ILE A 34 -18.73 16.19 5.16
C ILE A 34 -19.39 17.09 6.20
N ILE A 35 -20.59 17.61 5.91
CA ILE A 35 -21.33 18.43 6.88
C ILE A 35 -21.75 17.59 8.09
N ILE A 36 -22.24 16.37 7.87
CA ILE A 36 -22.65 15.48 8.96
C ILE A 36 -21.46 15.12 9.86
N SER A 37 -20.25 14.96 9.31
CA SER A 37 -19.07 14.61 10.11
C SER A 37 -18.69 15.71 11.11
N THR A 38 -18.95 16.99 10.83
CA THR A 38 -18.65 18.09 11.77
C THR A 38 -19.62 18.15 12.95
N PHE A 39 -20.83 17.62 12.80
CA PHE A 39 -21.84 17.54 13.87
C PHE A 39 -21.85 16.18 14.60
N THR A 40 -20.96 15.26 14.23
CA THR A 40 -20.94 13.90 14.78
C THR A 40 -20.47 13.93 16.24
N PRO A 41 -21.24 13.37 17.19
CA PRO A 41 -20.85 13.32 18.60
C PRO A 41 -19.54 12.57 18.84
N THR A 42 -18.79 12.95 19.87
CA THR A 42 -17.48 12.38 20.23
C THR A 42 -17.49 10.86 20.37
N HIS A 43 -18.56 10.29 20.93
CA HIS A 43 -18.72 8.84 21.06
C HIS A 43 -18.61 8.10 19.72
N TRP A 44 -19.23 8.63 18.66
CA TRP A 44 -19.18 8.01 17.33
C TRP A 44 -17.81 8.14 16.68
N ILE A 45 -17.10 9.25 16.94
CA ILE A 45 -15.73 9.45 16.46
C ILE A 45 -14.79 8.46 17.14
N GLN A 46 -14.94 8.23 18.45
CA GLN A 46 -14.16 7.23 19.19
C GLN A 46 -14.42 5.82 18.69
N LEU A 47 -15.69 5.43 18.51
CA LEU A 47 -16.04 4.14 17.92
C LEU A 47 -15.42 3.96 16.53
N TYR A 48 -15.46 5.00 15.69
CA TYR A 48 -14.79 4.97 14.40
C TYR A 48 -13.27 4.81 14.54
N GLY A 49 -12.65 5.49 15.51
CA GLY A 49 -11.24 5.36 15.83
C GLY A 49 -10.85 3.95 16.28
N GLU A 50 -11.74 3.20 16.91
CA GLU A 50 -11.49 1.79 17.25
C GLU A 50 -11.61 0.87 16.01
N VAL A 51 -12.49 1.20 15.06
CA VAL A 51 -12.73 0.39 13.86
C VAL A 51 -11.72 0.67 12.74
N ALA A 52 -11.29 1.92 12.58
CA ALA A 52 -10.42 2.37 11.50
C ALA A 52 -9.09 1.60 11.36
N PRO A 53 -8.38 1.21 12.45
CA PRO A 53 -7.16 0.40 12.35
C PRO A 53 -7.38 -0.93 11.64
N TYR A 54 -8.51 -1.59 11.87
CA TYR A 54 -8.83 -2.87 11.22
C TYR A 54 -9.10 -2.69 9.73
N GLY A 55 -9.87 -1.66 9.35
CA GLY A 55 -10.11 -1.33 7.95
C GLY A 55 -8.82 -0.93 7.22
N ALA A 56 -7.96 -0.17 7.88
CA ALA A 56 -6.63 0.19 7.38
C ALA A 56 -5.76 -1.06 7.13
N GLY A 57 -5.75 -2.01 8.07
CA GLY A 57 -5.04 -3.29 7.91
C GLY A 57 -5.56 -4.12 6.75
N ILE A 58 -6.88 -4.20 6.56
CA ILE A 58 -7.49 -4.88 5.40
C ILE A 58 -7.05 -4.23 4.10
N PHE A 59 -7.07 -2.90 4.03
CA PHE A 59 -6.63 -2.16 2.85
C PHE A 59 -5.17 -2.45 2.50
N LEU A 60 -4.27 -2.34 3.48
CA LEU A 60 -2.85 -2.63 3.30
C LEU A 60 -2.61 -4.06 2.79
N PHE A 61 -3.31 -5.04 3.36
CA PHE A 61 -3.18 -6.43 2.94
C PHE A 61 -3.66 -6.64 1.50
N ILE A 62 -4.81 -6.07 1.11
CA ILE A 62 -5.32 -6.22 -0.25
C ILE A 62 -4.42 -5.48 -1.25
N GLN A 63 -4.00 -4.26 -0.93
CA GLN A 63 -3.06 -3.49 -1.75
C GLN A 63 -1.76 -4.26 -1.94
N LEU A 64 -1.23 -4.86 -0.87
CA LEU A 64 -0.04 -5.68 -0.92
C LEU A 64 -0.20 -6.86 -1.89
N LEU A 65 -1.29 -7.63 -1.77
CA LEU A 65 -1.56 -8.74 -2.69
C LEU A 65 -1.69 -8.26 -4.13
N SER A 66 -2.28 -7.08 -4.36
CA SER A 66 -2.38 -6.47 -5.67
C SER A 66 -0.99 -6.15 -6.24
N VAL A 67 -0.09 -5.56 -5.45
CA VAL A 67 1.28 -5.24 -5.86
C VAL A 67 2.07 -6.51 -6.20
N ILE A 68 2.01 -7.54 -5.35
CA ILE A 68 2.70 -8.81 -5.61
C ILE A 68 2.17 -9.48 -6.89
N ARG A 69 0.85 -9.55 -7.07
CA ARG A 69 0.25 -10.12 -8.30
C ARG A 69 0.61 -9.32 -9.54
N TYR A 70 0.64 -8.00 -9.43
CA TYR A 70 1.10 -7.13 -10.50
C TYR A 70 2.56 -7.42 -10.87
N ILE A 71 3.46 -7.50 -9.89
CA ILE A 71 4.88 -7.83 -10.10
C ILE A 71 5.03 -9.20 -10.77
N THR A 72 4.33 -10.23 -10.29
CA THR A 72 4.41 -11.58 -10.86
C THR A 72 3.87 -11.63 -12.29
N ARG A 73 2.76 -10.95 -12.57
CA ARG A 73 2.21 -10.83 -13.93
C ARG A 73 3.15 -10.06 -14.86
N PHE A 74 3.68 -8.94 -14.38
CA PHE A 74 4.66 -8.14 -15.12
C PHE A 74 5.87 -9.02 -15.49
N ASN A 75 6.38 -9.79 -14.53
CA ASN A 75 7.46 -10.74 -14.76
C ASN A 75 7.10 -11.78 -15.84
N TYR A 76 5.95 -12.43 -15.71
CA TYR A 76 5.50 -13.45 -16.66
C TYR A 76 5.27 -12.90 -18.08
N GLY A 77 4.61 -11.74 -18.20
CA GLY A 77 4.32 -11.11 -19.48
C GLY A 77 5.58 -10.74 -20.27
N TRP A 78 6.67 -10.40 -19.59
CA TRP A 78 7.96 -10.12 -20.22
C TRP A 78 8.73 -11.38 -20.63
N CYS A 79 8.43 -12.53 -20.01
CA CYS A 79 9.09 -13.80 -20.32
C CYS A 79 8.52 -14.50 -21.56
N HIS A 80 7.24 -14.25 -21.89
CA HIS A 80 6.56 -14.95 -22.98
C HIS A 80 6.62 -14.22 -24.35
N ILE A 81 7.15 -12.99 -24.39
CA ILE A 81 7.27 -12.25 -25.65
C ILE A 81 8.63 -12.55 -26.29
N ASP A 82 8.59 -13.42 -27.29
CA ASP A 82 9.72 -13.86 -28.11
C ASP A 82 10.47 -12.65 -28.72
N THR A 83 11.78 -12.54 -28.43
CA THR A 83 12.82 -11.80 -29.20
C THR A 83 14.12 -11.70 -28.38
N GLY A 84 15.23 -12.21 -28.93
CA GLY A 84 16.54 -12.34 -28.27
C GLY A 84 17.17 -11.06 -27.68
N ASN A 85 16.63 -9.87 -27.96
CA ASN A 85 17.12 -8.59 -27.44
C ASN A 85 16.54 -8.21 -26.06
N ARG A 86 15.39 -8.79 -25.65
CA ARG A 86 14.73 -8.45 -24.38
C ARG A 86 15.29 -9.19 -23.17
N TYR A 87 15.96 -10.33 -23.38
CA TYR A 87 16.65 -11.08 -22.32
C TYR A 87 17.74 -10.23 -21.64
N LEU A 88 18.54 -9.51 -22.45
CA LEU A 88 19.56 -8.59 -21.94
C LEU A 88 18.94 -7.45 -21.13
N LEU A 89 17.78 -6.93 -21.55
CA LEU A 89 17.05 -5.90 -20.81
C LEU A 89 16.57 -6.43 -19.46
N VAL A 90 15.97 -7.62 -19.43
CA VAL A 90 15.46 -8.26 -18.21
C VAL A 90 16.59 -8.56 -17.22
N ILE A 91 17.76 -9.03 -17.70
CA ILE A 91 18.95 -9.19 -16.86
C ILE A 91 19.46 -7.84 -16.35
N THR A 92 19.57 -6.85 -17.23
CA THR A 92 20.06 -5.51 -16.85
C THR A 92 19.15 -4.91 -15.78
N LEU A 93 17.83 -5.00 -15.96
CA LEU A 93 16.84 -4.55 -14.99
C LEU A 93 16.96 -5.32 -13.65
N SER A 94 17.16 -6.64 -13.70
CA SER A 94 17.40 -7.43 -12.48
C SER A 94 18.62 -6.92 -11.73
N ILE A 95 19.76 -6.76 -12.42
CA ILE A 95 21.01 -6.26 -11.81
C ILE A 95 20.80 -4.89 -11.19
N LEU A 96 20.11 -3.98 -11.88
CA LEU A 96 19.79 -2.64 -11.37
C LEU A 96 18.91 -2.71 -10.10
N LEU A 97 17.92 -3.60 -10.06
CA LEU A 97 17.04 -3.77 -8.89
C LEU A 97 17.79 -4.33 -7.68
N TYR A 98 18.63 -5.35 -7.87
CA TYR A 98 19.42 -5.93 -6.76
C TYR A 98 20.50 -4.99 -6.26
N SER A 99 21.22 -4.33 -7.18
CA SER A 99 22.22 -3.32 -6.81
C SER A 99 21.56 -2.14 -6.09
N GLY A 100 20.46 -1.61 -6.61
CA GLY A 100 19.69 -0.54 -5.98
C GLY A 100 19.18 -0.92 -4.58
N SER A 101 18.66 -2.15 -4.42
CA SER A 101 18.23 -2.68 -3.12
C SER A 101 19.41 -2.77 -2.14
N THR A 102 20.56 -3.27 -2.59
CA THR A 102 21.79 -3.37 -1.78
C THR A 102 22.30 -2.00 -1.36
N VAL A 103 22.29 -1.02 -2.26
CA VAL A 103 22.65 0.37 -1.97
C VAL A 103 21.69 0.97 -0.95
N GLY A 104 20.37 0.78 -1.13
CA GLY A 104 19.36 1.25 -0.19
C GLY A 104 19.56 0.69 1.22
N ILE A 105 19.78 -0.62 1.34
CA ILE A 105 20.12 -1.29 2.61
C ILE A 105 21.39 -0.71 3.23
N THR A 106 22.44 -0.52 2.43
CA THR A 106 23.73 0.01 2.91
C THR A 106 23.59 1.44 3.45
N LEU A 107 22.87 2.31 2.72
CA LEU A 107 22.61 3.67 3.17
C LEU A 107 21.78 3.69 4.46
N MET A 108 20.74 2.85 4.54
CA MET A 108 19.97 2.69 5.78
C MET A 108 20.84 2.20 6.93
N ALA A 109 21.75 1.26 6.66
CA ALA A 109 22.66 0.72 7.66
C ALA A 109 23.61 1.81 8.20
N ILE A 110 24.16 2.66 7.33
CA ILE A 110 25.06 3.75 7.73
C ILE A 110 24.34 4.79 8.59
N TRP A 111 23.10 5.15 8.23
CA TRP A 111 22.41 6.27 8.86
C TRP A 111 21.55 5.90 10.08
N TYR A 112 21.07 4.65 10.20
CA TYR A 112 20.01 4.32 11.16
C TYR A 112 20.33 3.19 12.14
N THR A 113 21.50 2.53 12.05
CA THR A 113 21.85 1.37 12.90
C THR A 113 22.21 1.70 14.35
N ALA A 114 22.33 2.97 14.71
CA ALA A 114 22.61 3.39 16.08
C ALA A 114 21.54 2.91 17.09
N SER A 115 20.29 2.72 16.64
CA SER A 115 19.21 2.12 17.45
C SER A 115 19.17 0.61 17.24
N ARG A 116 19.12 -0.15 18.35
CA ARG A 116 19.01 -1.63 18.32
C ARG A 116 17.79 -2.12 17.54
N LEU A 117 16.67 -1.39 17.61
CA LEU A 117 15.46 -1.78 16.90
C LEU A 117 15.62 -1.56 15.39
N ASN A 118 16.14 -0.40 14.98
CA ASN A 118 16.41 -0.10 13.57
C ASN A 118 17.42 -1.09 12.99
N ALA A 119 18.46 -1.45 13.75
CA ALA A 119 19.41 -2.49 13.36
C ALA A 119 18.73 -3.86 13.16
N THR A 120 17.74 -4.19 14.00
CA THR A 120 16.94 -5.42 13.86
C THR A 120 16.06 -5.38 12.62
N PHE A 121 15.39 -4.25 12.34
CA PHE A 121 14.59 -4.09 11.12
C PHE A 121 15.45 -4.25 9.87
N ILE A 122 16.55 -3.49 9.76
CA ILE A 122 17.47 -3.57 8.63
C ILE A 122 18.05 -4.99 8.49
N GLY A 123 18.42 -5.64 9.59
CA GLY A 123 18.91 -7.03 9.57
C GLY A 123 17.86 -8.02 9.05
N THR A 124 16.58 -7.80 9.39
CA THR A 124 15.47 -8.61 8.88
C THR A 124 15.25 -8.36 7.39
N THR A 125 15.30 -7.11 6.94
CA THR A 125 15.19 -6.71 5.53
C THR A 125 16.32 -7.28 4.68
N VAL A 126 17.55 -7.26 5.18
CA VAL A 126 18.71 -7.93 4.54
C VAL A 126 18.38 -9.40 4.31
N LEU A 127 17.97 -10.11 5.37
CA LEU A 127 17.63 -11.52 5.28
C LEU A 127 16.52 -11.75 4.23
N LEU A 128 15.41 -11.02 4.31
CA LEU A 128 14.28 -11.17 3.39
C LEU A 128 14.67 -10.87 1.94
N ALA A 129 15.40 -9.78 1.68
CA ALA A 129 15.81 -9.38 0.34
C ALA A 129 16.70 -10.43 -0.35
N TYR A 130 17.62 -11.06 0.39
CA TYR A 130 18.46 -12.15 -0.15
C TYR A 130 17.74 -13.50 -0.21
N LEU A 131 16.66 -13.71 0.57
CA LEU A 131 15.80 -14.89 0.45
C LEU A 131 14.90 -14.85 -0.79
N MET A 132 14.48 -13.67 -1.27
CA MET A 132 13.59 -13.53 -2.43
C MET A 132 14.05 -14.30 -3.68
N PRO A 133 15.31 -14.16 -4.16
CA PRO A 133 15.78 -14.94 -5.30
C PRO A 133 15.80 -16.45 -5.04
N LEU A 134 16.12 -16.88 -3.81
CA LEU A 134 16.13 -18.32 -3.45
C LEU A 134 14.72 -18.93 -3.49
N ILE A 135 13.72 -18.19 -2.99
CA ILE A 135 12.31 -18.60 -3.04
C ILE A 135 11.86 -18.73 -4.50
N SER A 136 12.23 -17.77 -5.35
CA SER A 136 11.89 -17.79 -6.78
C SER A 136 12.52 -18.97 -7.52
N LEU A 137 13.76 -19.36 -7.18
CA LEU A 137 14.46 -20.49 -7.80
C LEU A 137 13.80 -21.83 -7.44
N LYS A 138 13.30 -21.97 -6.21
CA LYS A 138 12.67 -23.20 -5.72
C LYS A 138 11.32 -23.47 -6.40
N HIS A 139 10.60 -22.43 -6.81
CA HIS A 139 9.23 -22.55 -7.31
C HIS A 139 9.11 -22.85 -8.80
N GLU A 140 10.20 -23.15 -9.53
CA GLU A 140 10.22 -23.36 -10.99
C GLU A 140 9.40 -22.30 -11.76
N ALA A 141 9.33 -21.09 -11.22
CA ALA A 141 8.65 -20.00 -11.88
C ALA A 141 9.52 -19.63 -13.09
N ASN A 142 8.99 -19.83 -14.30
CA ASN A 142 9.58 -19.47 -15.59
C ASN A 142 9.83 -17.96 -15.78
N GLY A 143 9.97 -17.21 -14.69
CA GLY A 143 10.20 -15.79 -14.63
C GLY A 143 11.65 -15.49 -14.26
N PHE A 144 12.34 -14.72 -15.07
CA PHE A 144 13.65 -14.16 -14.75
C PHE A 144 13.68 -13.49 -13.37
N LEU A 145 14.90 -13.26 -12.84
CA LEU A 145 15.17 -12.66 -11.51
C LEU A 145 14.60 -11.24 -11.29
N VAL A 146 13.86 -10.67 -12.25
CA VAL A 146 13.19 -9.36 -12.15
C VAL A 146 12.06 -9.40 -11.12
N GLY A 147 11.22 -10.45 -11.13
CA GLY A 147 10.15 -10.61 -10.14
C GLY A 147 10.63 -10.52 -8.69
N PRO A 148 11.54 -11.41 -8.24
CA PRO A 148 12.12 -11.32 -6.89
C PRO A 148 12.93 -10.04 -6.65
N GLY A 149 13.53 -9.45 -7.70
CA GLY A 149 14.22 -8.15 -7.59
C GLY A 149 13.28 -6.97 -7.32
N LEU A 150 12.11 -6.94 -7.96
CA LEU A 150 11.07 -5.94 -7.74
C LEU A 150 10.47 -6.08 -6.34
N VAL A 151 10.20 -7.30 -5.89
CA VAL A 151 9.73 -7.55 -4.51
C VAL A 151 10.82 -7.19 -3.49
N GLY A 152 12.08 -7.52 -3.74
CA GLY A 152 13.21 -7.11 -2.90
C GLY A 152 13.32 -5.60 -2.75
N ALA A 153 13.24 -4.85 -3.86
CA ALA A 153 13.23 -3.39 -3.83
C ALA A 153 12.03 -2.82 -3.06
N TYR A 154 10.86 -3.45 -3.19
CA TYR A 154 9.66 -3.06 -2.45
C TYR A 154 9.79 -3.30 -0.93
N ILE A 155 10.34 -4.45 -0.53
CA ILE A 155 10.65 -4.78 0.88
C ILE A 155 11.63 -3.75 1.47
N VAL A 156 12.69 -3.39 0.74
CA VAL A 156 13.64 -2.34 1.17
C VAL A 156 12.95 -0.98 1.34
N PHE A 157 12.04 -0.62 0.42
CA PHE A 157 11.23 0.59 0.54
C PHE A 157 10.31 0.57 1.77
N LEU A 158 9.67 -0.57 2.08
CA LEU A 158 8.81 -0.72 3.26
C LEU A 158 9.62 -0.60 4.56
N CYS A 159 10.80 -1.19 4.64
CA CYS A 159 11.71 -1.02 5.78
C CYS A 159 12.11 0.45 5.97
N TYR A 160 12.54 1.12 4.89
CA TYR A 160 12.87 2.55 4.93
C TYR A 160 11.70 3.38 5.44
N SER A 161 10.50 3.06 4.95
CA SER A 161 9.26 3.69 5.35
C SER A 161 8.97 3.48 6.84
N ALA A 162 9.16 2.26 7.37
CA ALA A 162 8.99 1.97 8.80
C ALA A 162 9.97 2.76 9.69
N ILE A 163 11.25 2.85 9.28
CA ILE A 163 12.29 3.58 10.02
C ILE A 163 11.97 5.09 10.05
N LYS A 164 11.50 5.67 8.95
CA LYS A 164 11.15 7.10 8.88
C LYS A 164 10.00 7.50 9.80
N ARG A 165 9.19 6.54 10.25
CA ARG A 165 8.03 6.72 11.13
C ARG A 165 8.35 6.52 12.60
N PHE A 166 9.61 6.17 12.89
CA PHE A 166 10.09 5.98 14.24
C PHE A 166 9.88 7.27 15.04
N PRO A 167 9.18 7.21 16.19
CA PRO A 167 8.91 8.40 16.98
C PRO A 167 10.23 8.87 17.62
N TYR A 168 10.76 10.00 17.16
CA TYR A 168 11.87 10.66 17.84
C TYR A 168 11.36 11.31 19.13
N THR A 169 12.07 11.09 20.24
CA THR A 169 11.83 11.88 21.45
C THR A 169 12.24 13.31 21.17
N TYR A 170 11.28 14.22 21.06
CA TYR A 170 11.50 15.61 20.65
C TYR A 170 12.49 16.37 21.54
N ASN A 171 12.73 15.90 22.77
CA ASN A 171 13.76 16.42 23.67
C ASN A 171 15.18 16.36 23.08
N ASP A 172 15.44 15.49 22.09
CA ASP A 172 16.72 15.38 21.38
C ASP A 172 16.81 16.26 20.12
N ILE A 173 15.70 16.86 19.68
CA ILE A 173 15.65 17.62 18.42
C ILE A 173 15.75 19.11 18.71
N SER A 174 16.78 19.77 18.17
CA SER A 174 16.91 21.22 18.24
C SER A 174 15.68 21.90 17.65
N ALA A 175 15.19 22.96 18.30
CA ALA A 175 14.05 23.74 17.82
C ALA A 175 14.18 24.26 16.38
N LYS A 176 15.42 24.39 15.89
CA LYS A 176 15.72 24.81 14.51
C LYS A 176 15.39 23.74 13.46
N LEU A 177 15.31 22.46 13.83
CA LEU A 177 15.12 21.35 12.89
C LEU A 177 13.65 20.92 12.74
N ILE A 178 12.76 21.42 13.59
CA ILE A 178 11.35 21.00 13.63
C ILE A 178 10.61 21.37 12.35
N ILE A 179 10.72 22.64 11.92
CA ILE A 179 9.99 23.15 10.76
C ILE A 179 10.42 22.41 9.47
N PRO A 180 11.74 22.25 9.18
CA PRO A 180 12.19 21.43 8.06
C PRO A 180 11.69 19.98 8.11
N LEU A 181 11.73 19.34 9.29
CA LEU A 181 11.29 17.95 9.46
C LEU A 181 9.79 17.80 9.23
N MET A 182 8.99 18.72 9.76
CA MET A 182 7.54 18.77 9.55
C MET A 182 7.20 18.91 8.06
N PHE A 183 7.88 19.82 7.35
CA PHE A 183 7.68 19.99 5.91
C PHE A 183 8.03 18.73 5.13
N GLN A 184 9.14 18.06 5.48
CA GLN A 184 9.53 16.80 4.88
C GLN A 184 8.50 15.69 5.13
N ASN A 185 7.94 15.61 6.34
CA ASN A 185 6.93 14.60 6.67
C ASN A 185 5.63 14.82 5.90
N TRP A 186 5.21 16.08 5.71
CA TRP A 186 4.08 16.42 4.84
C TRP A 186 4.31 16.07 3.37
N GLN A 187 5.52 16.30 2.85
CA GLN A 187 5.84 15.88 1.48
C GLN A 187 5.75 14.36 1.31
N ASN A 188 6.30 13.60 2.25
CA ASN A 188 6.22 12.14 2.25
C ASN A 188 4.77 11.66 2.35
N PHE A 189 3.99 12.28 3.23
CA PHE A 189 2.57 11.98 3.41
C PHE A 189 1.76 12.22 2.12
N VAL A 190 1.98 13.35 1.42
CA VAL A 190 1.28 13.63 0.16
C VAL A 190 1.69 12.65 -0.94
N ALA A 191 2.98 12.32 -1.05
CA ALA A 191 3.45 11.32 -2.01
C ALA A 191 2.82 9.94 -1.74
N GLU A 192 2.72 9.56 -0.47
CA GLU A 192 2.10 8.30 -0.07
C GLU A 192 0.59 8.29 -0.28
N LEU A 193 -0.09 9.41 -0.05
CA LEU A 193 -1.50 9.58 -0.35
C LEU A 193 -1.76 9.36 -1.84
N LEU A 194 -0.98 10.01 -2.71
CA LEU A 194 -1.12 9.85 -4.16
C LEU A 194 -0.84 8.40 -4.57
N GLY A 195 0.21 7.77 -4.03
CA GLY A 195 0.53 6.37 -4.26
C GLY A 195 -0.59 5.43 -3.81
N THR A 196 -1.18 5.69 -2.65
CA THR A 196 -2.30 4.93 -2.06
C THR A 196 -3.55 5.04 -2.91
N VAL A 197 -3.89 6.25 -3.39
CA VAL A 197 -5.05 6.47 -4.27
C VAL A 197 -4.85 5.74 -5.60
N ALA A 198 -3.66 5.85 -6.20
CA ALA A 198 -3.32 5.14 -7.44
C ALA A 198 -3.40 3.62 -7.24
N ALA A 199 -2.87 3.11 -6.13
CA ALA A 199 -2.92 1.70 -5.79
C ALA A 199 -4.34 1.21 -5.50
N GLY A 200 -5.16 1.98 -4.78
CA GLY A 200 -6.56 1.67 -4.53
C GLY A 200 -7.39 1.64 -5.82
N PHE A 201 -7.13 2.56 -6.75
CA PHE A 201 -7.77 2.56 -8.06
C PHE A 201 -7.38 1.35 -8.90
N SER A 202 -6.08 1.05 -8.97
CA SER A 202 -5.58 -0.16 -9.65
C SER A 202 -6.19 -1.42 -9.04
N THR A 203 -6.09 -1.59 -7.71
CA THR A 203 -6.65 -2.73 -6.97
C THR A 203 -8.16 -2.90 -7.21
N GLY A 204 -8.91 -1.81 -7.14
CA GLY A 204 -10.37 -1.83 -7.30
C GLY A 204 -10.81 -2.12 -8.74
N SER A 205 -10.10 -1.59 -9.73
CA SER A 205 -10.39 -1.86 -11.15
C SER A 205 -9.94 -3.25 -11.59
N GLU A 206 -8.85 -3.76 -11.00
CA GLU A 206 -8.28 -5.08 -11.26
C GLU A 206 -8.85 -6.19 -10.35
N TYR A 207 -10.05 -6.00 -9.78
CA TYR A 207 -10.63 -6.96 -8.81
C TYR A 207 -10.75 -8.41 -9.32
N LYS A 208 -10.89 -8.61 -10.64
CA LYS A 208 -10.96 -9.95 -11.27
C LYS A 208 -9.68 -10.74 -11.04
N TYR A 209 -8.55 -10.05 -10.88
CA TYR A 209 -7.27 -10.67 -10.56
C TYR A 209 -7.14 -11.05 -9.10
N ILE A 210 -8.00 -10.53 -8.20
CA ILE A 210 -8.00 -10.85 -6.77
C ILE A 210 -8.88 -12.08 -6.48
N GLN A 211 -9.98 -12.25 -7.20
CA GLN A 211 -10.84 -13.43 -7.10
C GLN A 211 -10.13 -14.71 -7.59
N LEU A 212 -10.06 -15.71 -6.72
CA LEU A 212 -9.50 -17.05 -7.00
C LEU A 212 -10.27 -17.87 -8.05
N ARG A 213 -11.38 -17.34 -8.61
CA ARG A 213 -12.26 -18.06 -9.53
C ARG A 213 -12.20 -17.42 -10.91
N SER A 214 -11.91 -18.21 -11.95
CA SER A 214 -12.05 -17.78 -13.33
C SER A 214 -13.53 -17.56 -13.63
N ILE A 215 -13.94 -16.30 -13.75
CA ILE A 215 -15.30 -15.94 -14.18
C ILE A 215 -15.25 -15.80 -15.70
N VAL A 216 -16.09 -16.57 -16.40
CA VAL A 216 -16.35 -16.35 -17.83
C VAL A 216 -17.03 -14.99 -17.96
N VAL A 217 -16.31 -14.01 -18.51
CA VAL A 217 -16.81 -12.64 -18.68
C VAL A 217 -17.68 -12.60 -19.94
N SER A 218 -18.94 -12.23 -19.77
CA SER A 218 -19.87 -11.92 -20.85
C SER A 218 -19.72 -10.45 -21.27
N GLU A 219 -20.03 -10.12 -22.53
CA GLU A 219 -20.03 -8.73 -23.03
C GLU A 219 -20.96 -7.81 -22.23
N ASP A 220 -22.02 -8.36 -21.63
CA ASP A 220 -22.98 -7.62 -20.79
C ASP A 220 -22.50 -7.39 -19.35
N ASP A 221 -21.33 -7.93 -18.97
CA ASP A 221 -20.80 -7.80 -17.61
C ASP A 221 -20.13 -6.44 -17.39
N VAL A 222 -20.22 -5.95 -16.15
CA VAL A 222 -19.48 -4.76 -15.73
C VAL A 222 -17.95 -4.99 -15.81
N PRO A 223 -17.16 -3.94 -16.13
CA PRO A 223 -15.71 -4.08 -16.32
C PRO A 223 -15.01 -4.48 -15.02
N TYR A 224 -15.48 -3.97 -13.89
CA TYR A 224 -15.02 -4.33 -12.55
C TYR A 224 -16.18 -4.40 -11.55
N GLY A 225 -15.98 -5.09 -10.43
CA GLY A 225 -16.99 -5.24 -9.39
C GLY A 225 -17.14 -3.95 -8.62
N TYR A 226 -18.21 -3.19 -8.88
CA TYR A 226 -18.43 -1.87 -8.27
C TYR A 226 -18.44 -1.92 -6.74
N GLY A 227 -19.06 -2.95 -6.14
CA GLY A 227 -18.99 -3.19 -4.70
C GLY A 227 -17.54 -3.34 -4.21
N PHE A 228 -16.74 -4.20 -4.81
CA PHE A 228 -15.34 -4.37 -4.39
C PHE A 228 -14.54 -3.07 -4.56
N PHE A 229 -14.71 -2.36 -5.68
CA PHE A 229 -14.07 -1.07 -5.91
C PHE A 229 -14.37 -0.08 -4.76
N HIS A 230 -15.65 0.13 -4.42
CA HIS A 230 -16.02 1.03 -3.34
C HIS A 230 -15.61 0.53 -1.95
N PHE A 231 -15.50 -0.80 -1.76
CA PHE A 231 -14.94 -1.39 -0.55
C PHE A 231 -13.47 -0.98 -0.36
N ILE A 232 -12.65 -1.12 -1.41
CA ILE A 232 -11.23 -0.71 -1.38
C ILE A 232 -11.09 0.77 -1.05
N PHE A 233 -11.90 1.64 -1.65
CA PHE A 233 -11.87 3.07 -1.32
C PHE A 233 -12.35 3.37 0.11
N ALA A 234 -13.31 2.62 0.64
CA ALA A 234 -13.77 2.79 2.02
C ALA A 234 -12.73 2.32 3.05
N THR A 235 -12.06 1.19 2.81
CA THR A 235 -10.96 0.75 3.67
C THR A 235 -9.71 1.62 3.48
N GLY A 236 -9.48 2.13 2.27
CA GLY A 236 -8.40 3.07 1.96
C GLY A 236 -8.58 4.44 2.62
N SER A 237 -9.82 4.93 2.77
CA SER A 237 -10.08 6.15 3.54
C SER A 237 -9.86 5.95 5.04
N MET A 238 -10.11 4.74 5.58
CA MET A 238 -9.73 4.40 6.96
C MET A 238 -8.20 4.40 7.12
N TYR A 239 -7.46 3.77 6.19
CA TYR A 239 -5.99 3.85 6.16
C TYR A 239 -5.49 5.30 6.15
N PHE A 240 -6.06 6.12 5.28
CA PHE A 240 -5.71 7.54 5.21
C PHE A 240 -5.99 8.30 6.51
N GLY A 241 -7.11 8.01 7.17
CA GLY A 241 -7.41 8.54 8.50
C GLY A 241 -6.36 8.15 9.54
N MET A 242 -5.89 6.89 9.51
CA MET A 242 -4.85 6.40 10.40
C MET A 242 -3.49 7.09 10.18
N LEU A 243 -3.14 7.43 8.93
CA LEU A 243 -1.93 8.20 8.64
C LEU A 243 -1.99 9.61 9.28
N PHE A 244 -3.14 10.28 9.23
CA PHE A 244 -3.29 11.62 9.84
C PHE A 244 -3.07 11.63 11.35
N VAL A 245 -3.50 10.58 12.04
CA VAL A 245 -3.39 10.46 13.50
C VAL A 245 -2.15 9.69 13.95
N GLY A 246 -1.20 9.40 13.05
CA GLY A 246 0.02 8.66 13.39
C GLY A 246 -0.24 7.25 13.94
N TRP A 247 -1.39 6.67 13.59
CA TRP A 247 -1.91 5.43 14.13
C TRP A 247 -2.14 5.40 15.66
N ASP A 248 -2.30 6.57 16.28
CA ASP A 248 -2.70 6.71 17.68
C ASP A 248 -4.02 7.50 17.77
N THR A 249 -5.11 6.81 18.09
CA THR A 249 -6.45 7.40 18.17
C THR A 249 -6.77 8.00 19.54
N HIS A 250 -5.89 7.78 20.52
CA HIS A 250 -6.09 8.22 21.91
C HIS A 250 -5.23 9.44 22.28
N ARG A 251 -4.21 9.75 21.49
CA ARG A 251 -3.35 10.91 21.71
C ARG A 251 -3.56 12.00 20.65
N PRO A 252 -3.58 13.28 21.04
CA PRO A 252 -3.62 14.38 20.08
C PRO A 252 -2.31 14.41 19.28
N LEU A 253 -2.41 14.84 18.02
CA LEU A 253 -1.25 15.01 17.15
C LEU A 253 -0.30 16.08 17.69
N GLU A 254 0.89 15.68 18.12
CA GLU A 254 1.92 16.62 18.55
C GLU A 254 2.62 17.25 17.33
N ASN A 255 2.74 18.59 17.33
CA ASN A 255 3.51 19.35 16.34
C ASN A 255 3.14 19.09 14.87
N TRP A 256 1.88 18.74 14.59
CA TRP A 256 1.38 18.45 13.23
C TRP A 256 2.16 17.35 12.50
N ASN A 257 2.75 16.44 13.26
CA ASN A 257 3.62 15.40 12.73
C ASN A 257 2.80 14.20 12.24
N VAL A 258 2.40 14.24 10.98
CA VAL A 258 1.59 13.18 10.36
C VAL A 258 2.38 11.89 10.19
N ASP A 259 1.69 10.76 10.36
CA ASP A 259 2.19 9.41 10.10
C ASP A 259 3.48 9.03 10.85
N VAL A 260 3.68 9.56 12.05
CA VAL A 260 4.79 9.19 12.94
C VAL A 260 4.22 8.56 14.20
N GLY A 261 4.72 7.37 14.55
CA GLY A 261 4.24 6.65 15.72
C GLY A 261 4.70 5.20 15.74
N TRP A 262 4.80 4.62 16.94
CA TRP A 262 5.19 3.22 17.13
C TRP A 262 4.31 2.26 16.34
N THR A 263 2.99 2.46 16.38
CA THR A 263 2.04 1.64 15.64
C THR A 263 2.27 1.73 14.14
N SER A 264 2.49 2.94 13.60
CA SER A 264 2.77 3.13 12.17
C SER A 264 4.05 2.42 11.74
N THR A 265 5.14 2.54 12.53
CA THR A 265 6.39 1.80 12.30
C THR A 265 6.16 0.28 12.22
N TRP A 266 5.42 -0.29 13.16
CA TRP A 266 5.16 -1.74 13.18
C TRP A 266 4.27 -2.19 12.03
N VAL A 267 3.27 -1.40 11.65
CA VAL A 267 2.39 -1.72 10.52
C VAL A 267 3.19 -1.86 9.23
N HIS A 268 4.08 -0.92 8.94
CA HIS A 268 4.90 -0.95 7.72
C HIS A 268 5.93 -2.08 7.75
N PHE A 269 6.51 -2.38 8.91
CA PHE A 269 7.43 -3.51 9.08
C PHE A 269 6.72 -4.88 8.95
N VAL A 270 5.51 -5.02 9.50
CA VAL A 270 4.71 -6.24 9.30
C VAL A 270 4.30 -6.38 7.83
N ASN A 271 3.98 -5.27 7.15
CA ASN A 271 3.67 -5.27 5.72
C ASN A 271 4.84 -5.78 4.87
N GLU A 272 6.08 -5.44 5.25
CA GLU A 272 7.30 -5.98 4.63
C GLU A 272 7.38 -7.51 4.74
N ALA A 273 7.19 -8.05 5.95
CA ALA A 273 7.20 -9.50 6.16
C ALA A 273 6.07 -10.21 5.39
N MET A 274 4.87 -9.62 5.36
CA MET A 274 3.75 -10.15 4.59
C MET A 274 4.04 -10.14 3.09
N ALA A 275 4.79 -9.15 2.57
CA ALA A 275 5.16 -9.09 1.16
C ALA A 275 6.04 -10.28 0.76
N ALA A 276 7.06 -10.56 1.56
CA ALA A 276 7.95 -11.70 1.37
C ALA A 276 7.18 -13.03 1.40
N ILE A 277 6.29 -13.21 2.38
CA ILE A 277 5.48 -14.43 2.52
C ILE A 277 4.51 -14.59 1.35
N SER A 278 3.88 -13.50 0.91
CA SER A 278 2.90 -13.54 -0.17
C SER A 278 3.52 -13.80 -1.53
N PHE A 279 4.78 -13.42 -1.74
CA PHE A 279 5.54 -13.72 -2.96
C PHE A 279 5.93 -15.20 -3.06
N GLY A 280 6.18 -15.86 -1.94
CA GLY A 280 6.53 -17.29 -1.90
C GLY A 280 5.35 -18.26 -2.00
N LYS A 281 4.14 -17.77 -2.29
CA LYS A 281 2.92 -18.58 -2.45
C LYS A 281 2.41 -18.52 -3.89
#